data_AF-Q96T54-F1
#
_entry.id   AF-Q96T54-F1
#
_cell.length_a   1.000
_cell.length_b   1.000
_cell.length_c   1.000
_cell.angle_alpha   90.00
_cell.angle_beta   90.00
_cell.angle_gamma   90.00
#
_symmetry.space_group_name_H-M   'P 1'
#
loop_
_entity.id
_entity.type
_entity.pdbx_description
1 polymer ?
#
loop_
_entity_poly.entity_id
_entity_poly.type
_entity_poly.pdbx_seq_one_letter_code
_entity_poly.pdbx_strand_id
1 'polypeptide(L)'
;MYRPRARAAPEGRVRGCAVPSTVLLLLAYLAYLALGTGVFWTLEGRAAQDSSRSFQRDKWELLQNFTCLDRPALDSLIRDVVQAYKNGASLLSNTTSMGRWELVGSFFFSVSTITTIGYGNLSPNTMAARLFCIFFALVGIPLNLVVLNRLGHLMQQGVNHWASRLGGTWQDPDKARWLAGSGALLSGLLLFLLLPPLLFSHMEGWSYTEGFYFAFITLSTVGFGDYVIGMNPSQRYPLWYKNMVSLWILFGMAWLALIIKLILSQLETPGRVCSCCHHSSKEDFKSQSWRQGPDREPESHSPQQGCYPEGPMGIIQHLEPSAHAAGCGKDS
;
A
#
# COMPACT_ATOMS: atom_id res chain seq x y z
N MET A 1 69.13 -16.23 -25.03
CA MET A 1 69.15 -14.76 -25.26
C MET A 1 68.29 -14.08 -24.20
N TYR A 2 68.74 -12.92 -23.75
CA TYR A 2 68.38 -12.16 -22.56
C TYR A 2 66.89 -11.74 -22.44
N ARG A 3 66.41 -11.68 -21.19
CA ARG A 3 65.09 -11.18 -20.73
C ARG A 3 64.94 -9.66 -20.93
N PRO A 4 63.70 -9.12 -20.87
CA PRO A 4 63.39 -8.38 -19.65
C PRO A 4 62.00 -8.68 -19.05
N ARG A 5 61.99 -8.74 -17.71
CA ARG A 5 60.83 -8.74 -16.82
C ARG A 5 60.03 -7.44 -16.99
N ALA A 6 58.76 -7.53 -17.39
CA ALA A 6 57.81 -6.43 -17.26
C ALA A 6 57.24 -6.40 -15.83
N ARG A 7 57.22 -5.19 -15.27
CA ARG A 7 56.90 -4.84 -13.87
C ARG A 7 55.41 -5.04 -13.57
N ALA A 8 55.13 -5.57 -12.39
CA ALA A 8 53.81 -5.53 -11.75
C ALA A 8 53.46 -4.07 -11.38
N ALA A 9 52.26 -3.62 -11.74
CA ALA A 9 51.69 -2.35 -11.31
C ALA A 9 50.80 -2.58 -10.06
N PRO A 10 50.72 -1.62 -9.13
CA PRO A 10 50.13 -1.82 -7.81
C PRO A 10 48.60 -1.70 -7.83
N GLU A 11 47.93 -2.55 -7.06
CA GLU A 11 46.50 -2.48 -6.78
C GLU A 11 46.15 -1.19 -6.01
N GLY A 12 45.61 -0.19 -6.71
CA GLY A 12 45.01 0.99 -6.11
C GLY A 12 43.61 0.68 -5.58
N ARG A 13 43.52 0.24 -4.32
CA ARG A 13 42.25 0.02 -3.61
C ARG A 13 41.63 1.37 -3.21
N VAL A 14 40.77 1.94 -4.07
CA VAL A 14 39.94 3.11 -3.72
C VAL A 14 38.86 2.66 -2.74
N ARG A 15 39.10 2.91 -1.45
CA ARG A 15 38.17 2.63 -0.35
C ARG A 15 37.16 3.76 -0.26
N GLY A 16 36.20 3.79 -1.18
CA GLY A 16 35.03 4.66 -1.06
C GLY A 16 34.13 4.16 0.07
N CYS A 17 33.87 4.99 1.08
CA CYS A 17 32.90 4.72 2.14
C CYS A 17 31.50 4.66 1.53
N ALA A 18 31.08 3.47 1.09
CA ALA A 18 29.69 3.21 0.77
C ALA A 18 28.89 3.30 2.08
N VAL A 19 28.22 4.43 2.31
CA VAL A 19 27.16 4.51 3.32
C VAL A 19 26.18 3.38 3.00
N PRO A 20 25.86 2.48 3.93
CA PRO A 20 24.94 1.38 3.64
C PRO A 20 23.62 1.99 3.16
N SER A 21 23.07 1.49 2.05
CA SER A 21 21.86 2.01 1.41
C SER A 21 20.72 2.29 2.41
N THR A 22 20.62 1.48 3.47
CA THR A 22 19.71 1.67 4.60
C THR A 22 19.86 3.01 5.31
N VAL A 23 21.08 3.49 5.56
CA VAL A 23 21.32 4.80 6.22
C VAL A 23 20.90 5.94 5.30
N LEU A 24 21.18 5.83 4.00
CA LEU A 24 20.71 6.83 3.02
C LEU A 24 19.17 6.88 2.98
N LEU A 25 18.50 5.72 2.98
CA LEU A 25 17.05 5.64 3.02
C LEU A 25 16.46 6.24 4.30
N LEU A 26 17.07 5.97 5.46
CA LEU A 26 16.67 6.56 6.74
C LEU A 26 16.84 8.07 6.76
N LEU A 27 17.96 8.59 6.22
CA LEU A 27 18.18 10.04 6.11
C LEU A 27 17.15 10.71 5.19
N ALA A 28 16.85 10.09 4.04
CA ALA A 28 15.81 10.58 3.14
C ALA A 28 14.42 10.60 3.81
N TYR A 29 14.09 9.54 4.56
CA TYR A 29 12.85 9.46 5.34
C TYR A 29 12.75 10.55 6.42
N LEU A 30 13.83 10.76 7.20
CA LEU A 30 13.87 11.81 8.22
C LEU A 30 13.77 13.21 7.60
N ALA A 31 14.41 13.44 6.46
CA ALA A 31 14.30 14.70 5.73
C ALA A 31 12.85 14.97 5.27
N TYR A 32 12.15 13.93 4.80
CA TYR A 32 10.74 14.03 4.41
C TYR A 32 9.83 14.37 5.60
N LEU A 33 10.06 13.76 6.77
CA LEU A 33 9.33 14.10 8.00
C LEU A 33 9.60 15.54 8.48
N ALA A 34 10.84 16.01 8.39
CA ALA A 34 11.20 17.37 8.74
C ALA A 34 10.54 18.40 7.81
N LEU A 35 10.49 18.12 6.51
CA LEU A 35 9.78 18.94 5.53
C LEU A 35 8.28 19.04 5.89
N GLY A 36 7.62 17.89 6.13
CA GLY A 36 6.21 17.87 6.53
C GLY A 36 5.96 18.64 7.83
N THR A 37 6.82 18.47 8.83
CA THR A 37 6.74 19.19 10.10
C THR A 37 6.81 20.71 9.90
N GLY A 38 7.75 21.19 9.09
CA GLY A 38 7.88 22.61 8.78
C GLY A 38 6.66 23.18 8.05
N VAL A 39 6.14 22.46 7.06
CA VAL A 39 4.95 22.88 6.31
C VAL A 39 3.71 22.91 7.21
N PHE A 40 3.41 21.85 7.96
CA PHE A 40 2.23 21.84 8.84
C PHE A 40 2.33 22.87 9.97
N TRP A 41 3.51 23.05 10.58
CA TRP A 41 3.70 24.07 11.60
C TRP A 41 3.44 25.48 11.07
N THR A 42 3.88 25.78 9.85
CA THR A 42 3.66 27.11 9.24
C THR A 42 2.22 27.34 8.82
N LEU A 43 1.54 26.32 8.27
CA LEU A 43 0.16 26.43 7.80
C LEU A 43 -0.85 26.41 8.96
N GLU A 44 -0.75 25.44 9.87
CA GLU A 44 -1.74 25.22 10.94
C GLU A 44 -1.37 25.90 12.25
N GLY A 45 -0.08 26.17 12.51
CA GLY A 45 0.36 26.71 13.80
C GLY A 45 -0.25 28.07 14.12
N ARG A 46 -0.40 28.96 13.13
CA ARG A 46 -1.07 30.26 13.30
C ARG A 46 -2.58 30.10 13.48
N ALA A 47 -3.21 29.29 12.61
CA ALA A 47 -4.65 29.04 12.66
C ALA A 47 -5.09 28.44 14.02
N ALA A 48 -4.32 27.48 14.55
CA ALA A 48 -4.58 26.88 15.86
C ALA A 48 -4.46 27.89 17.01
N GLN A 49 -3.46 28.76 16.97
CA GLN A 49 -3.27 29.82 17.97
C GLN A 49 -4.42 30.82 17.95
N ASP A 50 -4.89 31.19 16.75
CA ASP A 50 -5.99 32.14 16.58
C ASP A 50 -7.35 31.52 16.97
N SER A 51 -7.59 30.25 16.61
CA SER A 51 -8.78 29.50 17.03
C SER A 51 -8.86 29.38 18.56
N SER A 52 -7.76 29.04 19.23
CA SER A 52 -7.69 28.96 20.70
C SER A 52 -7.97 30.32 21.36
N ARG A 53 -7.43 31.41 20.80
CA ARG A 53 -7.71 32.77 21.28
C ARG A 53 -9.17 33.17 21.06
N SER A 54 -9.75 32.82 19.91
CA SER A 54 -11.17 33.06 19.63
C SER A 54 -12.05 32.34 20.66
N PHE A 55 -11.79 31.05 20.90
CA PHE A 55 -12.54 30.29 21.91
C PHE A 55 -12.44 30.89 23.32
N GLN A 56 -11.26 31.34 23.75
CA GLN A 56 -11.12 32.02 25.04
C GLN A 56 -11.86 33.36 25.10
N ARG A 57 -11.91 34.10 23.98
CA ARG A 57 -12.67 35.35 23.87
C ARG A 57 -14.17 35.08 23.97
N ASP A 58 -14.68 34.11 23.22
CA ASP A 58 -16.11 33.75 23.24
C ASP A 58 -16.53 33.25 24.64
N LYS A 59 -15.66 32.45 25.29
CA LYS A 59 -15.86 32.03 26.69
C LYS A 59 -15.91 33.23 27.64
N TRP A 60 -15.07 34.24 27.44
CA TRP A 60 -15.04 35.44 28.27
C TRP A 60 -16.27 36.32 28.05
N GLU A 61 -16.68 36.53 26.80
CA GLU A 61 -17.89 37.26 26.44
C GLU A 61 -19.15 36.62 27.05
N LEU A 62 -19.23 35.29 27.04
CA LEU A 62 -20.32 34.56 27.70
C LEU A 62 -20.36 34.82 29.21
N LEU A 63 -19.20 34.78 29.89
CA LEU A 63 -19.11 35.07 31.33
C LEU A 63 -19.43 36.54 31.66
N GLN A 64 -19.14 37.48 30.75
CA GLN A 64 -19.49 38.89 30.93
C GLN A 64 -20.98 39.16 30.74
N ASN A 65 -21.61 38.51 29.74
CA ASN A 65 -23.04 38.67 29.45
C ASN A 65 -23.93 37.98 30.50
N PHE A 66 -23.45 36.87 31.10
CA PHE A 66 -24.20 36.10 32.09
C PHE A 66 -23.51 36.12 33.44
N THR A 67 -23.76 37.18 34.22
CA THR A 67 -23.16 37.36 35.56
C THR A 67 -23.58 36.30 36.57
N CYS A 68 -24.66 35.55 36.32
CA CYS A 68 -25.08 34.41 37.14
C CYS A 68 -24.32 33.11 36.83
N LEU A 69 -23.47 33.09 35.79
CA LEU A 69 -22.73 31.92 35.38
C LEU A 69 -21.30 31.99 35.93
N ASP A 70 -21.03 31.22 36.98
CA ASP A 70 -19.69 31.11 37.53
C ASP A 70 -18.75 30.36 36.58
N ARG A 71 -17.49 30.82 36.50
CA ARG A 71 -16.45 30.18 35.66
C ARG A 71 -16.31 28.67 35.90
N PRO A 72 -16.29 28.14 37.15
CA PRO A 72 -16.24 26.70 37.40
C PRO A 72 -17.48 25.95 36.90
N ALA A 73 -18.67 26.55 36.97
CA ALA A 73 -19.91 25.94 36.49
C ALA A 73 -19.89 25.81 34.95
N LEU A 74 -19.44 26.86 34.25
CA LEU A 74 -19.23 26.81 32.80
C LEU A 74 -18.17 25.77 32.42
N ASP A 75 -17.05 25.72 33.15
CA ASP A 75 -16.01 24.73 32.91
C ASP A 75 -16.49 23.29 33.16
N SER A 76 -17.36 23.06 34.14
CA SER A 76 -18.01 21.76 34.36
C SER A 76 -18.92 21.40 33.19
N LEU A 77 -19.79 22.33 32.76
CA LEU A 77 -20.68 22.11 31.63
C LEU A 77 -19.90 21.79 30.35
N ILE A 78 -18.84 22.54 30.05
CA ILE A 78 -17.99 22.27 28.87
C ILE A 78 -17.37 20.87 28.97
N ARG A 79 -16.88 20.45 30.15
CA ARG A 79 -16.33 19.10 30.35
C ARG A 79 -17.39 18.02 30.13
N ASP A 80 -18.60 18.21 30.65
CA ASP A 80 -19.70 17.26 30.49
C ASP A 80 -20.16 17.16 29.04
N VAL A 81 -20.24 18.29 28.33
CA VAL A 81 -20.54 18.36 26.89
C VAL A 81 -19.47 17.64 26.07
N VAL A 82 -18.18 17.88 26.35
CA VAL A 82 -17.06 17.18 25.68
C VAL A 82 -17.12 15.67 25.97
N GLN A 83 -17.42 15.27 27.21
CA GLN A 83 -17.54 13.86 27.57
C GLN A 83 -18.74 13.19 26.91
N ALA A 84 -19.90 13.85 26.85
CA ALA A 84 -21.09 13.36 26.18
C ALA A 84 -20.86 13.20 24.66
N TYR A 85 -20.17 14.16 24.03
CA TYR A 85 -19.77 14.06 22.63
C TYR A 85 -18.83 12.87 22.36
N LYS A 86 -17.82 12.68 23.22
CA LYS A 86 -16.91 11.51 23.17
C LYS A 86 -17.65 10.19 23.37
N ASN A 87 -18.68 10.17 24.21
CA ASN A 87 -19.54 9.01 24.43
C ASN A 87 -20.51 8.75 23.26
N GLY A 88 -20.63 9.68 22.31
CA GLY A 88 -21.47 9.54 21.12
C GLY A 88 -22.86 10.18 21.20
N ALA A 89 -23.12 10.99 22.24
CA ALA A 89 -24.37 11.73 22.37
C ALA A 89 -24.42 12.91 21.38
N SER A 90 -25.57 13.13 20.76
CA SER A 90 -25.86 14.36 20.01
C SER A 90 -26.22 15.48 20.99
N LEU A 91 -25.39 16.53 20.99
CA LEU A 91 -25.55 17.68 21.89
C LEU A 91 -26.57 18.71 21.39
N LEU A 92 -26.88 18.69 20.09
CA LEU A 92 -27.60 19.78 19.41
C LEU A 92 -28.95 19.36 18.81
N SER A 93 -29.30 18.08 18.83
CA SER A 93 -30.54 17.59 18.23
C SER A 93 -31.37 16.84 19.26
N ASN A 94 -32.69 16.96 19.18
CA ASN A 94 -33.67 16.25 20.01
C ASN A 94 -33.72 14.73 19.73
N THR A 95 -32.77 14.21 18.94
CA THR A 95 -32.56 12.79 18.71
C THR A 95 -31.56 12.27 19.74
N THR A 96 -31.91 11.23 20.49
CA THR A 96 -31.11 10.69 21.60
C THR A 96 -29.91 9.84 21.16
N SER A 97 -29.72 9.58 19.87
CA SER A 97 -28.58 8.82 19.37
C SER A 97 -28.26 9.16 17.92
N MET A 98 -27.00 9.49 17.62
CA MET A 98 -26.49 9.66 16.25
C MET A 98 -26.44 8.34 15.44
N GLY A 99 -27.18 7.31 15.84
CA GLY A 99 -27.11 5.96 15.28
C GLY A 99 -25.70 5.33 15.31
N ARG A 100 -24.77 5.89 16.11
CA ARG A 100 -23.34 5.55 16.03
C ARG A 100 -23.06 4.09 16.36
N TRP A 101 -23.80 3.52 17.32
CA TRP A 101 -23.73 2.11 17.73
C TRP A 101 -24.95 1.29 17.27
N GLU A 102 -25.72 1.78 16.28
CA GLU A 102 -26.68 0.91 15.58
C GLU A 102 -25.95 -0.17 14.79
N LEU A 103 -26.65 -1.21 14.32
CA LEU A 103 -26.05 -2.34 13.60
C LEU A 103 -25.13 -1.89 12.45
N VAL A 104 -25.58 -0.92 11.65
CA VAL A 104 -24.81 -0.41 10.51
C VAL A 104 -23.62 0.45 10.96
N GLY A 105 -23.77 1.26 12.01
CA GLY A 105 -22.66 2.03 12.59
C GLY A 105 -21.59 1.11 13.20
N SER A 106 -22.02 0.04 13.86
CA SER A 106 -21.15 -1.00 14.43
C SER A 106 -20.43 -1.78 13.34
N PHE A 107 -21.11 -2.13 12.24
CA PHE A 107 -20.48 -2.75 11.08
C PHE A 107 -19.40 -1.85 10.46
N PHE A 108 -19.71 -0.56 10.27
CA PHE A 108 -18.75 0.41 9.74
C PHE A 108 -17.54 0.57 10.67
N PHE A 109 -17.76 0.62 11.98
CA PHE A 109 -16.69 0.61 12.99
C PHE A 109 -15.80 -0.64 12.85
N SER A 110 -16.40 -1.83 12.76
CA SER A 110 -15.67 -3.09 12.56
C SER A 110 -14.84 -3.08 11.28
N VAL A 111 -15.40 -2.64 10.15
CA VAL A 111 -14.68 -2.49 8.88
C VAL A 111 -13.50 -1.54 9.05
N SER A 112 -13.72 -0.34 9.59
CA SER A 112 -12.65 0.65 9.78
C SER A 112 -11.52 0.18 10.71
N THR A 113 -11.84 -0.72 11.66
CA THR A 113 -10.88 -1.31 12.59
C THR A 113 -10.00 -2.35 11.90
N ILE A 114 -10.59 -3.29 11.14
CA ILE A 114 -9.83 -4.34 10.44
C ILE A 114 -9.05 -3.81 9.24
N THR A 115 -9.54 -2.75 8.60
CA THR A 115 -8.85 -2.07 7.49
C THR A 115 -7.80 -1.08 7.96
N THR A 116 -7.57 -0.98 9.28
CA THR A 116 -6.62 -0.05 9.91
C THR A 116 -6.84 1.41 9.55
N ILE A 117 -8.06 1.79 9.14
CA ILE A 117 -8.43 3.20 8.90
C ILE A 117 -8.59 3.90 10.24
N GLY A 118 -9.42 3.35 11.13
CA GLY A 118 -9.54 3.82 12.51
C GLY A 118 -9.91 5.31 12.66
N TYR A 119 -11.02 5.75 12.05
CA TYR A 119 -11.47 7.16 12.10
C TYR A 119 -11.47 7.81 13.49
N GLY A 120 -11.67 7.07 14.58
CA GLY A 120 -11.57 7.61 15.95
C GLY A 120 -12.76 8.47 16.41
N ASN A 121 -13.70 8.78 15.52
CA ASN A 121 -15.03 9.34 15.84
C ASN A 121 -15.89 8.42 16.74
N LEU A 122 -15.56 7.12 16.72
CA LEU A 122 -16.16 6.05 17.49
C LEU A 122 -15.08 5.24 18.19
N SER A 123 -15.23 5.01 19.49
CA SER A 123 -14.30 4.17 20.25
C SER A 123 -15.02 3.41 21.38
N PRO A 124 -14.58 2.19 21.72
CA PRO A 124 -15.18 1.41 22.79
C PRO A 124 -14.90 2.05 24.15
N ASN A 125 -15.97 2.40 24.87
CA ASN A 125 -15.89 3.01 26.19
C ASN A 125 -15.89 1.99 27.33
N THR A 126 -16.51 0.83 27.13
CA THR A 126 -16.56 -0.23 28.16
C THR A 126 -15.30 -1.09 28.15
N MET A 127 -14.88 -1.58 29.32
CA MET A 127 -13.73 -2.48 29.44
C MET A 127 -13.88 -3.73 28.58
N ALA A 128 -15.07 -4.33 28.58
CA ALA A 128 -15.37 -5.51 27.78
C ALA A 128 -15.20 -5.25 26.27
N ALA A 129 -15.73 -4.12 25.76
CA ALA A 129 -15.60 -3.78 24.34
C ALA A 129 -14.15 -3.44 23.96
N ARG A 130 -13.36 -2.82 24.85
CA ARG A 130 -11.93 -2.58 24.63
C ARG A 130 -11.14 -3.88 24.52
N LEU A 131 -11.38 -4.83 25.43
CA LEU A 131 -10.75 -6.15 25.39
C LEU A 131 -11.16 -6.92 24.13
N PHE A 132 -12.45 -6.94 23.79
CA PHE A 132 -12.93 -7.54 22.55
C PHE A 132 -12.27 -6.92 21.32
N CYS A 133 -12.16 -5.58 21.25
CA CYS A 133 -11.53 -4.86 20.16
C CYS A 133 -10.06 -5.27 19.94
N ILE A 134 -9.30 -5.52 21.02
CA ILE A 134 -7.91 -6.00 20.94
C ILE A 134 -7.86 -7.37 20.24
N PHE A 135 -8.64 -8.35 20.69
CA PHE A 135 -8.67 -9.68 20.09
C PHE A 135 -9.23 -9.65 18.66
N PHE A 136 -10.25 -8.85 18.42
CA PHE A 136 -10.86 -8.64 17.10
C PHE A 136 -9.85 -8.06 16.10
N ALA A 137 -9.07 -7.03 16.49
CA ALA A 137 -8.04 -6.43 15.65
C ALA A 137 -6.86 -7.39 15.40
N LEU A 138 -6.43 -8.15 16.42
CA LEU A 138 -5.32 -9.09 16.33
C LEU A 138 -5.55 -10.17 15.27
N VAL A 139 -6.78 -10.66 15.13
CA VAL A 139 -7.16 -11.64 14.09
C VAL A 139 -7.60 -10.95 12.79
N GLY A 140 -8.35 -9.86 12.92
CA GLY A 140 -8.98 -9.16 11.80
C GLY A 140 -7.98 -8.45 10.87
N ILE A 141 -6.93 -7.81 11.41
CA ILE A 141 -5.94 -7.08 10.59
C ILE A 141 -5.14 -8.03 9.68
N PRO A 142 -4.54 -9.14 10.18
CA PRO A 142 -3.88 -10.11 9.30
C PRO A 142 -4.83 -10.73 8.27
N LEU A 143 -6.06 -11.05 8.67
CA LEU A 143 -7.07 -11.58 7.76
C LEU A 143 -7.38 -10.58 6.64
N ASN A 144 -7.58 -9.30 6.99
CA ASN A 144 -7.80 -8.24 6.02
C ASN A 144 -6.61 -8.10 5.06
N LEU A 145 -5.37 -8.17 5.54
CA LEU A 145 -4.18 -8.13 4.68
C LEU A 145 -4.13 -9.31 3.68
N VAL A 146 -4.49 -10.53 4.11
CA VAL A 146 -4.58 -11.70 3.23
C VAL A 146 -5.65 -11.51 2.16
N VAL A 147 -6.83 -11.02 2.54
CA VAL A 147 -7.93 -10.72 1.62
C VAL A 147 -7.51 -9.64 0.61
N LEU A 148 -6.90 -8.54 1.07
CA LEU A 148 -6.40 -7.47 0.20
C LEU A 148 -5.32 -7.97 -0.77
N ASN A 149 -4.40 -8.82 -0.31
CA ASN A 149 -3.38 -9.42 -1.18
C ASN A 149 -4.02 -10.32 -2.25
N ARG A 150 -5.04 -11.11 -1.89
CA ARG A 150 -5.79 -11.97 -2.81
C ARG A 150 -6.60 -11.15 -3.82
N LEU A 151 -7.32 -10.12 -3.37
CA LEU A 151 -8.07 -9.22 -4.24
C LEU A 151 -7.15 -8.46 -5.18
N GLY A 152 -6.02 -7.94 -4.68
CA GLY A 152 -5.00 -7.29 -5.51
C GLY A 152 -4.42 -8.22 -6.59
N HIS A 153 -4.23 -9.51 -6.27
CA HIS A 153 -3.82 -10.52 -7.26
C HIS A 153 -4.91 -10.78 -8.31
N LEU A 154 -6.18 -10.88 -7.91
CA LEU A 154 -7.30 -11.02 -8.84
C LEU A 154 -7.41 -9.82 -9.78
N MET A 155 -7.24 -8.60 -9.26
CA MET A 155 -7.20 -7.39 -10.08
C MET A 155 -6.03 -7.43 -11.05
N GLN A 156 -4.84 -7.82 -10.60
CA GLN A 156 -3.65 -7.94 -11.45
C GLN A 156 -3.82 -9.02 -12.54
N GLN A 157 -4.45 -10.16 -12.22
CA GLN A 157 -4.83 -11.16 -13.22
C GLN A 157 -5.80 -10.59 -14.25
N GLY A 158 -6.77 -9.79 -13.80
CA GLY A 158 -7.64 -9.02 -14.67
C GLY A 158 -6.84 -8.12 -15.61
N VAL A 159 -5.91 -7.32 -15.09
CA VAL A 159 -5.02 -6.47 -15.90
C VAL A 159 -4.24 -7.28 -16.93
N ASN A 160 -3.66 -8.42 -16.54
CA ASN A 160 -2.93 -9.31 -17.44
C ASN A 160 -3.84 -9.94 -18.50
N HIS A 161 -5.08 -10.27 -18.15
CA HIS A 161 -6.07 -10.76 -19.11
C HIS A 161 -6.42 -9.68 -20.13
N TRP A 162 -6.68 -8.45 -19.67
CA TRP A 162 -6.89 -7.30 -20.55
C TRP A 162 -5.66 -7.02 -21.43
N ALA A 163 -4.44 -7.11 -20.87
CA ALA A 163 -3.20 -6.98 -21.61
C ALA A 163 -3.06 -8.05 -22.70
N SER A 164 -3.45 -9.30 -22.42
CA SER A 164 -3.40 -10.39 -23.41
C SER A 164 -4.42 -10.20 -24.53
N ARG A 165 -5.61 -9.66 -24.22
CA ARG A 165 -6.61 -9.33 -25.24
C ARG A 165 -6.17 -8.17 -26.13
N LEU A 166 -5.56 -7.14 -25.55
CA LEU A 166 -4.96 -6.04 -26.30
C LEU A 166 -3.72 -6.51 -27.07
N GLY A 167 -2.91 -7.40 -26.52
CA GLY A 167 -1.72 -7.96 -27.15
C GLY A 167 -2.01 -8.69 -28.47
N GLY A 168 -3.25 -9.10 -28.73
CA GLY A 168 -3.65 -9.60 -30.05
C GLY A 168 -3.50 -8.56 -31.18
N THR A 169 -3.49 -7.26 -30.86
CA THR A 169 -3.28 -6.17 -31.83
C THR A 169 -1.91 -5.52 -31.74
N TRP A 170 -1.14 -5.77 -30.68
CA TRP A 170 0.15 -5.10 -30.43
C TRP A 170 1.29 -6.13 -30.40
N GLN A 171 2.29 -5.94 -31.27
CA GLN A 171 3.42 -6.86 -31.45
C GLN A 171 4.39 -6.92 -30.24
N ASP A 172 4.37 -5.90 -29.37
CA ASP A 172 5.25 -5.81 -28.20
C ASP A 172 4.48 -6.16 -26.90
N PRO A 173 4.73 -7.32 -26.27
CA PRO A 173 4.01 -7.74 -25.07
C PRO A 173 4.27 -6.84 -23.86
N ASP A 174 5.45 -6.25 -23.76
CA ASP A 174 5.81 -5.36 -22.64
C ASP A 174 5.07 -4.02 -22.71
N LYS A 175 4.89 -3.47 -23.92
CA LYS A 175 4.07 -2.26 -24.13
C LYS A 175 2.61 -2.53 -23.80
N ALA A 176 2.07 -3.68 -24.20
CA ALA A 176 0.70 -4.07 -23.88
C ALA A 176 0.47 -4.19 -22.37
N ARG A 177 1.41 -4.78 -21.63
CA ARG A 177 1.37 -4.88 -20.16
C ARG A 177 1.42 -3.51 -19.50
N TRP A 178 2.32 -2.63 -19.95
CA TRP A 178 2.43 -1.28 -19.41
C TRP A 178 1.17 -0.45 -19.68
N LEU A 179 0.60 -0.52 -20.89
CA LEU A 179 -0.64 0.16 -21.24
C LEU A 179 -1.83 -0.36 -20.42
N ALA A 180 -1.95 -1.68 -20.25
CA ALA A 180 -3.01 -2.26 -19.43
C ALA A 180 -2.87 -1.86 -17.94
N GLY A 181 -1.64 -1.87 -17.41
CA GLY A 181 -1.34 -1.42 -16.06
C GLY A 181 -1.68 0.06 -15.86
N SER A 182 -1.21 0.93 -16.75
CA SER A 182 -1.52 2.37 -16.74
C SER A 182 -3.03 2.62 -16.89
N GLY A 183 -3.72 1.87 -17.74
CA GLY A 183 -5.17 1.93 -17.89
C GLY A 183 -5.93 1.50 -16.64
N ALA A 184 -5.47 0.45 -15.95
CA ALA A 184 -6.04 -0.01 -14.68
C ALA A 184 -5.82 1.00 -13.54
N LEU A 185 -4.66 1.66 -13.52
CA LEU A 185 -4.37 2.74 -12.58
C LEU A 185 -5.24 3.96 -12.86
N LEU A 186 -5.37 4.39 -14.12
CA LEU A 186 -6.17 5.55 -14.48
C LEU A 186 -7.67 5.32 -14.24
N SER A 187 -8.18 4.14 -14.62
CA SER A 187 -9.57 3.78 -14.37
C SER A 187 -9.88 3.66 -12.88
N GLY A 188 -8.97 3.08 -12.07
CA GLY A 188 -9.15 3.04 -10.62
C GLY A 188 -9.02 4.40 -9.95
N LEU A 189 -8.13 5.29 -10.42
CA LEU A 189 -8.05 6.68 -9.94
C LEU A 189 -9.39 7.40 -10.17
N LEU A 190 -9.97 7.25 -11.37
CA LEU A 190 -11.27 7.81 -11.68
C LEU A 190 -12.38 7.21 -10.79
N LEU A 191 -12.45 5.88 -10.71
CA LEU A 191 -13.52 5.15 -10.02
C LEU A 191 -13.48 5.29 -8.49
N PHE A 192 -12.30 5.27 -7.89
CA PHE A 192 -12.13 5.20 -6.44
C PHE A 192 -11.77 6.54 -5.79
N LEU A 193 -11.21 7.52 -6.52
CA LEU A 193 -10.80 8.80 -5.95
C LEU A 193 -11.51 10.02 -6.57
N LEU A 194 -11.76 10.07 -7.88
CA LEU A 194 -12.34 11.28 -8.51
C LEU A 194 -13.88 11.24 -8.60
N LEU A 195 -14.48 10.08 -8.80
CA LEU A 195 -15.95 9.93 -8.87
C LEU A 195 -16.63 9.98 -7.49
N PRO A 196 -16.17 9.25 -6.45
CA PRO A 196 -16.85 9.20 -5.16
C PRO A 196 -17.07 10.56 -4.46
N PRO A 197 -16.16 11.54 -4.57
CA PRO A 197 -16.39 12.87 -4.02
C PRO A 197 -17.65 13.58 -4.54
N LEU A 198 -18.11 13.26 -5.75
CA LEU A 198 -19.40 13.77 -6.27
C LEU A 198 -20.58 13.21 -5.46
N LEU A 199 -20.52 11.92 -5.13
CA LEU A 199 -21.52 11.27 -4.28
C LEU A 199 -21.47 11.84 -2.85
N PHE A 200 -20.28 11.97 -2.27
CA PHE A 200 -20.12 12.52 -0.92
C PHE A 200 -20.59 13.97 -0.84
N SER A 201 -20.27 14.79 -1.85
CA SER A 201 -20.75 16.17 -1.90
C SER A 201 -22.27 16.26 -1.92
N HIS A 202 -22.93 15.39 -2.69
CA HIS A 202 -24.39 15.34 -2.73
C HIS A 202 -25.03 14.81 -1.44
N MET A 203 -24.46 13.75 -0.86
CA MET A 203 -25.07 13.03 0.27
C MET A 203 -24.71 13.61 1.64
N GLU A 204 -23.53 14.20 1.80
CA GLU A 204 -23.03 14.76 3.06
C GLU A 204 -23.08 16.29 3.09
N GLY A 205 -23.34 16.94 1.95
CA GLY A 205 -23.28 18.39 1.82
C GLY A 205 -21.87 18.97 1.89
N TRP A 206 -20.84 18.13 1.72
CA TRP A 206 -19.44 18.56 1.66
C TRP A 206 -19.13 19.24 0.32
N SER A 207 -18.11 20.08 0.29
CA SER A 207 -17.49 20.51 -0.97
C SER A 207 -16.81 19.32 -1.67
N TYR A 208 -16.65 19.40 -2.99
CA TYR A 208 -15.94 18.35 -3.73
C TYR A 208 -14.52 18.12 -3.19
N THR A 209 -13.83 19.18 -2.76
CA THR A 209 -12.49 19.11 -2.18
C THR A 209 -12.45 18.36 -0.87
N GLU A 210 -13.44 18.57 0.01
CA GLU A 210 -13.57 17.82 1.27
C GLU A 210 -13.92 16.36 1.01
N GLY A 211 -14.81 16.08 0.04
CA GLY A 211 -15.11 14.73 -0.40
C GLY A 211 -13.88 14.00 -0.98
N PHE A 212 -13.05 14.70 -1.76
CA PHE A 212 -11.80 14.17 -2.29
C PHE A 212 -10.77 13.91 -1.19
N TYR A 213 -10.62 14.85 -0.25
CA TYR A 213 -9.77 14.69 0.92
C TYR A 213 -10.19 13.47 1.75
N PHE A 214 -11.49 13.33 2.05
CA PHE A 214 -12.04 12.16 2.73
C PHE A 214 -11.74 10.86 1.97
N ALA A 215 -11.93 10.85 0.64
CA ALA A 215 -11.65 9.69 -0.18
C ALA A 215 -10.18 9.26 -0.11
N PHE A 216 -9.26 10.22 -0.23
CA PHE A 216 -7.84 9.96 -0.18
C PHE A 216 -7.38 9.48 1.21
N ILE A 217 -7.76 10.17 2.29
CA ILE A 217 -7.39 9.82 3.67
C ILE A 217 -7.99 8.48 4.10
N THR A 218 -9.18 8.14 3.61
CA THR A 218 -9.82 6.85 3.85
C THR A 218 -9.09 5.72 3.13
N LEU A 219 -8.87 5.83 1.82
CA LEU A 219 -8.26 4.76 1.03
C LEU A 219 -6.76 4.60 1.30
N SER A 220 -6.07 5.66 1.73
CA SER A 220 -4.69 5.58 2.22
C SER A 220 -4.57 5.02 3.64
N THR A 221 -5.68 4.67 4.29
CA THR A 221 -5.75 4.16 5.68
C THR A 221 -5.21 5.12 6.74
N VAL A 222 -5.16 6.42 6.44
CA VAL A 222 -4.76 7.44 7.43
C VAL A 222 -5.89 7.71 8.42
N GLY A 223 -7.12 7.87 7.91
CA GLY A 223 -8.35 7.89 8.72
C GLY A 223 -8.38 8.90 9.88
N PHE A 224 -8.18 10.20 9.62
CA PHE A 224 -8.23 11.21 10.68
C PHE A 224 -9.59 11.33 11.40
N GLY A 225 -10.69 11.04 10.70
CA GLY A 225 -12.06 11.07 11.24
C GLY A 225 -12.62 12.45 11.54
N ASP A 226 -11.98 13.49 11.02
CA ASP A 226 -12.54 14.83 10.85
C ASP A 226 -13.74 14.82 9.90
N TYR A 227 -13.68 14.02 8.83
CA TYR A 227 -14.79 13.70 7.94
C TYR A 227 -15.16 12.23 8.06
N VAL A 228 -16.44 11.95 8.33
CA VAL A 228 -16.96 10.58 8.41
C VAL A 228 -18.38 10.56 7.87
N ILE A 229 -18.66 9.58 7.03
CA ILE A 229 -19.94 9.42 6.37
C ILE A 229 -21.09 9.13 7.35
N GLY A 230 -22.25 9.72 7.08
CA GLY A 230 -23.50 9.38 7.76
C GLY A 230 -23.53 9.71 9.25
N MET A 231 -22.77 10.72 9.67
CA MET A 231 -22.69 11.21 11.05
C MET A 231 -23.45 12.51 11.29
N ASN A 232 -23.85 13.23 10.25
CA ASN A 232 -24.44 14.56 10.41
C ASN A 232 -25.92 14.43 10.85
N PRO A 233 -26.30 14.86 12.07
CA PRO A 233 -27.66 14.64 12.59
C PRO A 233 -28.74 15.43 11.84
N SER A 234 -28.34 16.47 11.11
CA SER A 234 -29.23 17.29 10.26
C SER A 234 -29.65 16.58 8.97
N GLN A 235 -28.94 15.51 8.56
CA GLN A 235 -29.16 14.83 7.30
C GLN A 235 -29.69 13.41 7.53
N ARG A 236 -30.66 13.00 6.70
CA ARG A 236 -31.21 11.65 6.73
C ARG A 236 -30.58 10.82 5.62
N TYR A 237 -29.75 9.87 6.01
CA TYR A 237 -29.04 8.99 5.09
C TYR A 237 -29.83 7.70 4.85
N PRO A 238 -29.96 7.25 3.60
CA PRO A 238 -30.55 5.96 3.32
C PRO A 238 -29.60 4.81 3.71
N LEU A 239 -30.14 3.66 4.11
CA LEU A 239 -29.36 2.52 4.58
C LEU A 239 -28.38 1.98 3.53
N TRP A 240 -28.75 2.04 2.25
CA TRP A 240 -27.92 1.58 1.14
C TRP A 240 -26.62 2.38 1.02
N TYR A 241 -26.63 3.66 1.42
CA TYR A 241 -25.48 4.55 1.25
C TYR A 241 -24.29 4.07 2.10
N LYS A 242 -24.48 3.81 3.40
CA LYS A 242 -23.41 3.29 4.29
C LYS A 242 -22.86 1.94 3.81
N ASN A 243 -23.72 1.05 3.32
CA ASN A 243 -23.31 -0.24 2.76
C ASN A 243 -22.51 -0.07 1.47
N MET A 244 -22.94 0.82 0.59
CA MET A 244 -22.25 1.12 -0.68
C MET A 244 -20.87 1.73 -0.41
N VAL A 245 -20.73 2.64 0.55
CA VAL A 245 -19.44 3.18 0.98
C VAL A 245 -18.55 2.09 1.58
N SER A 246 -19.09 1.19 2.39
CA SER A 246 -18.32 0.07 2.96
C SER A 246 -17.76 -0.85 1.86
N LEU A 247 -18.54 -1.12 0.80
CA LEU A 247 -18.08 -1.86 -0.38
C LEU A 247 -17.03 -1.06 -1.16
N TRP A 248 -17.22 0.25 -1.35
CA TRP A 248 -16.26 1.11 -2.01
C TRP A 248 -14.90 1.12 -1.28
N ILE A 249 -14.89 1.16 0.06
CA ILE A 249 -13.64 1.04 0.84
C ILE A 249 -12.96 -0.29 0.54
N LEU A 250 -13.68 -1.41 0.56
CA LEU A 250 -13.11 -2.74 0.29
C LEU A 250 -12.45 -2.81 -1.10
N PHE A 251 -13.15 -2.36 -2.14
CA PHE A 251 -12.61 -2.37 -3.51
C PHE A 251 -11.52 -1.32 -3.74
N GLY A 252 -11.63 -0.14 -3.13
CA GLY A 252 -10.62 0.90 -3.18
C GLY A 252 -9.31 0.48 -2.49
N MET A 253 -9.41 -0.24 -1.36
CA MET A 253 -8.26 -0.84 -0.69
C MET A 253 -7.62 -1.95 -1.51
N ALA A 254 -8.42 -2.76 -2.22
CA ALA A 254 -7.90 -3.74 -3.17
C ALA A 254 -7.16 -3.07 -4.35
N TRP A 255 -7.66 -1.94 -4.83
CA TRP A 255 -6.98 -1.13 -5.84
C TRP A 255 -5.67 -0.53 -5.30
N LEU A 256 -5.63 -0.04 -4.05
CA LEU A 256 -4.38 0.38 -3.42
C LEU A 256 -3.38 -0.78 -3.32
N ALA A 257 -3.83 -1.98 -2.98
CA ALA A 257 -2.97 -3.18 -2.98
C ALA A 257 -2.40 -3.47 -4.38
N LEU A 258 -3.16 -3.25 -5.46
CA LEU A 258 -2.65 -3.34 -6.83
C LEU A 258 -1.55 -2.29 -7.09
N ILE A 259 -1.76 -1.03 -6.68
CA ILE A 259 -0.75 0.04 -6.82
C ILE A 259 0.54 -0.36 -6.12
N ILE A 260 0.45 -0.78 -4.86
CA ILE A 260 1.62 -1.19 -4.06
C ILE A 260 2.36 -2.33 -4.76
N LYS A 261 1.65 -3.35 -5.27
CA LYS A 261 2.26 -4.45 -6.03
C LYS A 261 2.97 -3.97 -7.28
N LEU A 262 2.36 -3.06 -8.05
CA LEU A 262 2.97 -2.50 -9.26
C LEU A 262 4.23 -1.70 -8.90
N ILE A 263 4.17 -0.84 -7.88
CA ILE A 263 5.34 -0.07 -7.42
C ILE A 263 6.45 -1.01 -6.93
N LEU A 264 6.14 -1.98 -6.09
CA LEU A 264 7.11 -2.95 -5.59
C LEU A 264 7.74 -3.76 -6.72
N SER A 265 6.97 -4.19 -7.73
CA SER A 265 7.52 -4.91 -8.88
C SER A 265 8.55 -4.10 -9.67
N GLN A 266 8.39 -2.77 -9.72
CA GLN A 266 9.31 -1.86 -10.41
C GLN A 266 10.54 -1.53 -9.54
N LEU A 267 10.39 -1.50 -8.23
CA LEU A 267 11.50 -1.34 -7.29
C LEU A 267 12.36 -2.61 -7.19
N GLU A 268 11.72 -3.78 -7.25
CA GLU A 268 12.37 -5.09 -7.18
C GLU A 268 13.10 -5.46 -8.46
N THR A 269 12.81 -4.86 -9.62
CA THR A 269 13.67 -4.95 -10.80
C THR A 269 14.96 -4.16 -10.54
N PRO A 270 16.02 -4.79 -10.02
CA PRO A 270 17.26 -4.10 -9.79
C PRO A 270 17.85 -3.85 -11.18
N GLY A 271 18.47 -2.69 -11.36
CA GLY A 271 19.18 -2.37 -12.58
C GLY A 271 19.96 -3.58 -13.07
N ARG A 272 19.85 -3.83 -14.37
CA ARG A 272 20.69 -4.70 -15.18
C ARG A 272 22.17 -4.34 -14.91
N VAL A 273 22.73 -4.81 -13.79
CA VAL A 273 24.09 -4.55 -13.32
C VAL A 273 24.83 -5.88 -13.37
N CYS A 274 25.51 -6.06 -14.50
CA CYS A 274 26.60 -6.98 -14.81
C CYS A 274 26.55 -8.43 -14.27
N SER A 275 25.93 -9.33 -15.06
CA SER A 275 26.29 -10.75 -15.04
C SER A 275 27.63 -11.06 -15.75
N CYS A 276 28.38 -10.06 -16.21
CA CYS A 276 29.66 -10.27 -16.91
C CYS A 276 30.90 -10.37 -15.97
N CYS A 277 30.74 -10.27 -14.65
CA CYS A 277 31.88 -10.26 -13.71
C CYS A 277 32.09 -11.56 -12.93
N HIS A 278 31.35 -12.65 -13.22
CA HIS A 278 31.42 -13.88 -12.41
C HIS A 278 31.95 -15.15 -13.10
N HIS A 279 32.48 -15.05 -14.34
CA HIS A 279 32.91 -16.23 -15.11
C HIS A 279 34.43 -16.33 -15.41
N SER A 280 35.35 -15.64 -14.72
CA SER A 280 36.79 -15.83 -15.07
C SER A 280 37.80 -15.67 -13.94
N SER A 281 37.47 -16.09 -12.72
CA SER A 281 38.44 -16.09 -11.61
C SER A 281 38.35 -17.34 -10.72
N LYS A 282 37.99 -18.49 -11.32
CA LYS A 282 37.83 -19.75 -10.59
C LYS A 282 38.24 -20.98 -11.43
N GLU A 283 39.40 -20.93 -12.08
CA GLU A 283 40.07 -22.13 -12.62
C GLU A 283 41.55 -22.29 -12.20
N ASP A 284 42.08 -21.41 -11.35
CA ASP A 284 43.39 -21.59 -10.73
C ASP A 284 43.26 -22.24 -9.34
N PHE A 285 42.72 -23.46 -9.25
CA PHE A 285 43.01 -24.34 -8.10
C PHE A 285 42.51 -25.77 -8.33
N LYS A 286 43.46 -26.71 -8.28
CA LYS A 286 43.35 -28.15 -7.96
C LYS A 286 43.67 -29.16 -9.07
N SER A 287 44.72 -29.90 -8.73
CA SER A 287 44.99 -31.32 -8.96
C SER A 287 45.56 -31.74 -10.31
N GLN A 288 46.89 -31.61 -10.39
CA GLN A 288 47.77 -32.66 -10.87
C GLN A 288 47.27 -34.05 -10.42
N SER A 289 46.86 -34.90 -11.35
CA SER A 289 47.02 -36.35 -11.21
C SER A 289 47.24 -37.01 -12.56
N TRP A 290 48.45 -37.53 -12.69
CA TRP A 290 49.04 -38.35 -13.74
C TRP A 290 48.17 -39.50 -14.29
N ARG A 291 48.10 -39.61 -15.63
CA ARG A 291 48.29 -40.84 -16.45
C ARG A 291 47.98 -40.52 -17.93
N GLN A 292 48.98 -40.54 -18.82
CA GLN A 292 49.29 -41.60 -19.82
C GLN A 292 48.13 -41.83 -20.82
N GLY A 293 48.27 -41.76 -22.14
CA GLY A 293 49.45 -41.82 -23.02
C GLY A 293 49.21 -41.16 -24.38
N PRO A 294 50.17 -41.31 -25.32
CA PRO A 294 50.28 -40.53 -26.54
C PRO A 294 49.40 -41.10 -27.66
N ASP A 295 49.01 -40.23 -28.60
CA ASP A 295 48.64 -40.51 -30.00
C ASP A 295 47.45 -39.64 -30.43
N ARG A 296 47.73 -38.44 -30.96
CA ARG A 296 47.18 -37.91 -32.22
C ARG A 296 47.59 -36.45 -32.44
N GLU A 297 48.00 -36.22 -33.68
CA GLU A 297 48.55 -35.00 -34.27
C GLU A 297 47.59 -33.78 -34.25
N PRO A 298 48.13 -32.56 -34.43
CA PRO A 298 47.37 -31.32 -34.32
C PRO A 298 46.87 -30.85 -35.69
N GLU A 299 45.55 -30.68 -35.87
CA GLU A 299 45.02 -29.87 -36.96
C GLU A 299 44.72 -28.44 -36.46
N SER A 300 45.35 -27.51 -37.16
CA SER A 300 45.24 -26.07 -37.06
C SER A 300 44.01 -25.57 -37.82
N HIS A 301 43.26 -24.64 -37.22
CA HIS A 301 42.99 -23.28 -37.74
C HIS A 301 41.66 -22.69 -37.23
N SER A 302 41.84 -21.62 -36.44
CA SER A 302 41.08 -20.37 -36.33
C SER A 302 39.57 -20.36 -36.00
N PRO A 303 39.16 -19.63 -34.95
CA PRO A 303 37.76 -19.48 -34.56
C PRO A 303 37.11 -18.29 -35.29
N GLN A 304 35.86 -18.48 -35.75
CA GLN A 304 34.99 -17.37 -36.12
C GLN A 304 33.67 -17.42 -35.35
N GLN A 305 33.28 -16.22 -34.96
CA GLN A 305 32.44 -15.84 -33.85
C GLN A 305 31.06 -15.45 -34.41
N GLY A 306 29.98 -15.94 -33.80
CA GLY A 306 28.62 -15.52 -34.16
C GLY A 306 27.58 -16.15 -33.24
N CYS A 307 27.21 -15.45 -32.16
CA CYS A 307 26.13 -15.85 -31.27
C CYS A 307 25.03 -14.79 -31.35
N TYR A 308 23.88 -15.15 -31.93
CA TYR A 308 22.63 -14.38 -31.88
C TYR A 308 21.79 -14.88 -30.69
N PRO A 309 21.04 -14.02 -29.99
CA PRO A 309 20.20 -14.45 -28.87
C PRO A 309 18.84 -14.96 -29.38
N GLU A 310 18.55 -16.25 -29.15
CA GLU A 310 17.19 -16.80 -29.31
C GLU A 310 16.28 -16.36 -28.16
N GLY A 311 15.07 -15.90 -28.52
CA GLY A 311 13.97 -15.63 -27.59
C GLY A 311 13.34 -16.93 -27.05
N PRO A 312 12.54 -16.85 -25.97
CA PRO A 312 12.08 -18.03 -25.26
C PRO A 312 10.98 -18.76 -26.03
N MET A 313 11.31 -19.93 -26.59
CA MET A 313 10.34 -20.90 -27.09
C MET A 313 9.76 -21.71 -25.92
N GLY A 314 8.45 -21.95 -25.97
CA GLY A 314 7.66 -22.52 -24.89
C GLY A 314 8.04 -23.93 -24.48
N ILE A 315 7.83 -24.21 -23.18
CA ILE A 315 7.92 -25.55 -22.59
C ILE A 315 6.77 -26.41 -23.13
N ILE A 316 7.13 -27.41 -23.96
CA ILE A 316 6.32 -28.61 -24.19
C ILE A 316 7.02 -29.77 -23.48
N GLN A 317 6.27 -30.34 -22.54
CA GLN A 317 6.29 -31.69 -21.95
C GLN A 317 7.50 -32.60 -22.23
N HIS A 318 8.25 -32.89 -21.17
CA HIS A 318 9.16 -34.04 -21.12
C HIS A 318 8.40 -35.30 -20.70
N LEU A 319 8.63 -36.33 -21.51
CA LEU A 319 8.16 -37.71 -21.41
C LEU A 319 8.81 -38.43 -20.22
N GLU A 320 8.01 -39.07 -19.37
CA GLU A 320 8.44 -40.19 -18.51
C GLU A 320 8.06 -41.50 -19.21
N PRO A 321 8.98 -42.49 -19.27
CA PRO A 321 8.59 -43.87 -19.43
C PRO A 321 9.23 -44.73 -18.33
N SER A 322 8.40 -45.43 -17.54
CA SER A 322 8.58 -46.83 -17.09
C SER A 322 7.86 -47.11 -15.76
N ALA A 323 6.83 -47.95 -15.78
CA ALA A 323 6.53 -48.91 -14.71
C ALA A 323 5.45 -49.90 -15.19
N HIS A 324 5.82 -51.18 -15.17
CA HIS A 324 4.97 -52.33 -15.39
C HIS A 324 3.78 -52.37 -14.42
N ALA A 325 2.58 -52.64 -14.92
CA ALA A 325 1.50 -53.26 -14.13
C ALA A 325 0.57 -54.05 -15.04
N ALA A 326 0.33 -55.29 -14.64
CA ALA A 326 -0.37 -56.33 -15.36
C ALA A 326 -1.89 -56.06 -15.52
N GLY A 327 -2.43 -56.45 -16.68
CA GLY A 327 -3.87 -56.50 -16.94
C GLY A 327 -4.18 -57.71 -17.80
N CYS A 328 -4.70 -58.76 -17.16
CA CYS A 328 -5.07 -60.04 -17.74
C CYS A 328 -6.28 -59.87 -18.69
N GLY A 329 -6.14 -60.26 -19.95
CA GLY A 329 -7.23 -60.43 -20.91
C GLY A 329 -7.16 -61.84 -21.46
N LYS A 330 -8.15 -62.66 -21.09
CA LYS A 330 -8.26 -64.10 -21.34
C LYS A 330 -8.79 -64.34 -22.76
N ASP A 331 -8.27 -65.39 -23.38
CA ASP A 331 -8.72 -65.98 -24.64
C ASP A 331 -10.19 -66.46 -24.61
N SER A 332 -10.75 -66.57 -25.83
CA SER A 332 -12.01 -67.24 -26.25
C SER A 332 -13.31 -66.45 -26.14
#